data_AF-X1VTK6-F1
#
_entry.id   AF-X1VTK6-F1
#
_cell.length_a   1.000
_cell.length_b   1.000
_cell.length_c   1.000
_cell.angle_alpha   90.00
_cell.angle_beta   90.00
_cell.angle_gamma   90.00
#
_symmetry.space_group_name_H-M   'P 1'
#
loop_
_entity.id
_entity.type
_entity.pdbx_description
1 polymer ?
#
loop_
_entity_poly.entity_id
_entity_poly.type
_entity_poly.pdbx_seq_one_letter_code
_entity_poly.pdbx_strand_id
1 'polypeptide(L)'
;AGLTVALTEYMKDQGSFGTSGIATFENPKGPLPIRYKAWDVKTMNIDENQDGFVDTIYNEIELNPRKAVLEYGINNVSAKTRDLFNSGKTAAIKILHAIEPRLDADPLKFGNKDMPIASIHIEVVGEKILRESGFEEMPVLVSRFSKALGEIYGRSPGMAALSDIIELNAIWEAVTLAIEKNLDPPLGVLSDSDLGL
;
A
#
# COMPACT_ATOMS: atom_id res chain seq x y z
N ALA A 1 2.70 15.36 4.77
CA ALA A 1 1.24 15.25 4.70
C ALA A 1 0.69 15.44 6.09
N GLY A 2 -0.27 16.34 6.29
CA GLY A 2 -1.01 16.42 7.54
C GLY A 2 -2.01 15.27 7.66
N LEU A 3 -2.65 15.13 8.82
CA LEU A 3 -3.68 14.11 9.08
C LEU A 3 -4.76 14.11 7.99
N THR A 4 -5.21 15.29 7.54
CA THR A 4 -6.27 15.43 6.53
C THR A 4 -5.94 14.73 5.21
N VAL A 5 -4.70 14.86 4.72
CA VAL A 5 -4.30 14.23 3.45
C VAL A 5 -4.22 12.71 3.61
N ALA A 6 -3.60 12.25 4.70
CA ALA A 6 -3.52 10.82 5.00
C ALA A 6 -4.92 10.20 5.16
N LEU A 7 -5.86 10.92 5.78
CA LEU A 7 -7.24 10.46 5.93
C LEU A 7 -7.95 10.35 4.58
N THR A 8 -7.80 11.32 3.69
CA THR A 8 -8.40 11.27 2.35
C THR A 8 -7.84 10.11 1.51
N GLU A 9 -6.52 9.89 1.57
CA GLU A 9 -5.86 8.74 0.91
C GLU A 9 -6.39 7.42 1.46
N TYR A 10 -6.41 7.28 2.78
CA TYR A 10 -6.95 6.12 3.48
C TYR A 10 -8.41 5.82 3.10
N MET A 11 -9.27 6.85 3.06
CA MET A 11 -10.69 6.69 2.74
C MET A 11 -10.90 6.25 1.30
N LYS A 12 -10.07 6.73 0.38
CA LYS A 12 -10.13 6.34 -1.04
C LYS A 12 -9.78 4.87 -1.23
N ASP A 13 -8.71 4.41 -0.57
CA ASP A 13 -8.32 3.00 -0.60
C ASP A 13 -9.36 2.14 0.13
N GLN A 14 -9.94 2.64 1.22
CA GLN A 14 -11.02 1.94 1.91
C GLN A 14 -12.23 1.71 0.99
N GLY A 15 -12.69 2.77 0.32
CA GLY A 15 -13.84 2.68 -0.59
C GLY A 15 -13.59 1.76 -1.79
N SER A 16 -12.33 1.62 -2.23
CA SER A 16 -11.97 0.85 -3.42
C SER A 16 -11.60 -0.61 -3.10
N PHE A 17 -10.81 -0.84 -2.05
CA PHE A 17 -10.24 -2.15 -1.72
C PHE A 17 -10.72 -2.74 -0.40
N GLY A 18 -11.31 -1.94 0.50
CA GLY A 18 -11.99 -2.46 1.70
C GLY A 18 -11.05 -2.71 2.88
N THR A 19 -9.74 -2.58 2.66
CA THR A 19 -8.70 -2.66 3.69
C THR A 19 -7.73 -1.51 3.48
N SER A 20 -7.51 -0.70 4.51
CA SER A 20 -6.47 0.33 4.52
C SER A 20 -6.12 0.69 5.96
N GLY A 21 -4.93 1.28 6.14
CA GLY A 21 -4.40 1.63 7.45
C GLY A 21 -4.01 3.10 7.56
N ILE A 22 -4.11 3.65 8.77
CA ILE A 22 -3.49 4.94 9.12
C ILE A 22 -2.36 4.66 10.11
N ALA A 23 -1.13 4.86 9.65
CA ALA A 23 0.05 4.74 10.46
C ALA A 23 0.41 6.08 11.11
N THR A 24 0.63 6.03 12.42
CA THR A 24 1.00 7.18 13.25
C THR A 24 2.40 6.96 13.80
N PHE A 25 3.35 7.77 13.35
CA PHE A 25 4.75 7.68 13.77
C PHE A 25 5.22 8.99 14.39
N GLU A 26 6.03 8.89 15.42
CA GLU A 26 6.74 10.04 15.96
C GLU A 26 7.75 10.60 14.96
N ASN A 27 7.88 11.92 14.94
CA ASN A 27 8.74 12.65 14.02
C ASN A 27 9.51 13.76 14.75
N PRO A 28 10.44 13.40 15.66
CA PRO A 28 11.15 14.37 16.48
C PRO A 28 12.02 15.36 15.69
N LYS A 29 12.38 15.02 14.44
CA LYS A 29 13.22 15.86 13.56
C LYS A 29 12.42 16.74 12.58
N GLY A 30 11.09 16.63 12.57
CA GLY A 30 10.24 17.33 11.62
C GLY A 30 9.53 18.55 12.20
N PRO A 31 8.85 19.34 11.33
CA PRO A 31 8.08 20.51 11.76
C PRO A 31 6.83 20.16 12.58
N LEU A 32 6.36 18.91 12.48
CA LEU A 32 5.27 18.36 13.27
C LEU A 32 5.78 17.17 14.08
N PRO A 33 5.41 17.07 15.38
CA PRO A 33 5.91 16.01 16.27
C PRO A 33 5.39 14.63 15.87
N ILE A 34 4.24 14.56 15.19
CA ILE A 34 3.60 13.31 14.75
C ILE A 34 3.44 13.35 13.23
N ARG A 35 3.70 12.22 12.60
CA ARG A 35 3.55 12.00 11.16
C ARG A 35 2.50 10.92 10.92
N TYR A 36 1.46 11.32 10.19
CA TYR A 36 0.43 10.41 9.69
C TYR A 36 0.78 9.95 8.28
N LYS A 37 0.55 8.67 7.99
CA LYS A 37 0.68 8.09 6.65
C LYS A 37 -0.46 7.11 6.41
N ALA A 38 -1.11 7.20 5.25
CA ALA A 38 -1.98 6.14 4.78
C ALA A 38 -1.14 4.96 4.29
N TRP A 39 -1.55 3.74 4.66
CA TRP A 39 -0.98 2.49 4.19
C TRP A 39 -2.05 1.76 3.36
N ASP A 40 -1.65 1.38 2.15
CA ASP A 40 -2.49 0.73 1.16
C ASP A 40 -2.36 -0.80 1.28
N VAL A 41 -3.41 -1.53 0.88
CA VAL A 41 -3.43 -3.01 0.83
C VAL A 41 -2.38 -3.57 -0.13
N LYS A 42 -1.94 -2.79 -1.13
CA LYS A 42 -0.91 -3.23 -2.08
C LYS A 42 0.42 -3.53 -1.40
N THR A 43 0.79 -2.72 -0.41
CA THR A 43 2.08 -2.84 0.28
C THR A 43 1.94 -3.52 1.63
N MET A 44 0.74 -3.49 2.21
CA MET A 44 0.44 -3.96 3.56
C MET A 44 -0.25 -5.31 3.56
N ASN A 45 0.37 -6.27 4.22
CA ASN A 45 -0.19 -7.55 4.59
C ASN A 45 -0.55 -7.53 6.08
N ILE A 46 -1.68 -8.13 6.44
CA ILE A 46 -2.19 -8.13 7.81
C ILE A 46 -2.56 -9.53 8.26
N ASP A 47 -2.51 -9.75 9.57
CA ASP A 47 -3.09 -10.90 10.24
C ASP A 47 -3.88 -10.46 11.48
N GLU A 48 -4.72 -11.34 12.00
CA GLU A 48 -5.57 -11.06 13.17
C GLU A 48 -5.32 -12.02 14.33
N ASN A 49 -5.50 -11.50 15.54
CA ASN A 49 -5.46 -12.28 16.76
C ASN A 49 -6.74 -13.13 16.92
N GLN A 50 -6.79 -13.93 17.99
CA GLN A 50 -7.92 -14.83 18.29
C GLN A 50 -9.26 -14.10 18.50
N ASP A 51 -9.22 -12.83 18.90
CA ASP A 51 -10.39 -11.97 19.08
C ASP A 51 -10.81 -11.28 17.77
N GLY A 52 -10.07 -11.49 16.69
CA GLY A 52 -10.31 -10.89 15.37
C GLY A 52 -9.81 -9.45 15.22
N PHE A 53 -8.98 -8.95 16.14
CA PHE A 53 -8.29 -7.66 15.97
C PHE A 53 -7.00 -7.83 15.18
N VAL A 54 -6.72 -6.86 14.30
CA VAL A 54 -5.46 -6.85 13.53
C VAL A 54 -4.32 -6.51 14.46
N ASP A 55 -3.41 -7.46 14.70
CA ASP A 55 -2.26 -7.32 15.58
C ASP A 55 -0.91 -7.46 14.85
N THR A 56 -0.94 -7.98 13.62
CA THR A 56 0.27 -8.25 12.84
C THR A 56 0.17 -7.58 11.49
N ILE A 57 1.19 -6.80 11.15
CA ILE A 57 1.24 -5.98 9.94
C ILE A 57 2.64 -6.06 9.35
N TYR A 58 2.72 -6.51 8.09
CA TYR A 58 3.93 -6.48 7.29
C TYR A 58 3.74 -5.51 6.13
N ASN A 59 4.57 -4.47 6.06
CA ASN A 59 4.47 -3.46 5.01
C ASN A 59 5.76 -3.40 4.18
N GLU A 60 5.68 -3.72 2.88
CA GLU A 60 6.80 -3.64 1.96
C GLU A 60 6.92 -2.22 1.37
N ILE A 61 8.03 -1.55 1.65
CA ILE A 61 8.31 -0.20 1.22
C ILE A 61 9.46 -0.21 0.21
N GLU A 62 9.23 0.36 -0.97
CA GLU A 62 10.27 0.59 -1.96
C GLU A 62 10.91 1.96 -1.76
N LEU A 63 12.21 1.98 -1.48
CA LEU A 63 12.99 3.22 -1.29
C LEU A 63 14.13 3.31 -2.30
N ASN A 64 14.40 4.54 -2.76
CA ASN A 64 15.63 4.83 -3.48
C ASN A 64 16.84 4.70 -2.53
N PRO A 65 18.03 4.30 -3.02
CA PRO A 65 19.23 4.14 -2.19
C PRO A 65 19.56 5.38 -1.38
N ARG A 66 19.39 6.57 -1.98
CA ARG A 66 19.58 7.85 -1.28
C ARG A 66 18.63 8.04 -0.09
N LYS A 67 17.35 7.65 -0.23
CA LYS A 67 16.37 7.76 0.86
C LYS A 67 16.64 6.72 1.94
N ALA A 68 17.00 5.50 1.55
CA ALA A 68 17.37 4.44 2.50
C ALA A 68 18.60 4.85 3.34
N VAL A 69 19.65 5.37 2.72
CA VAL A 69 20.84 5.84 3.45
C VAL A 69 20.52 7.05 4.34
N LEU A 70 19.63 7.95 3.92
CA LEU A 70 19.19 9.08 4.74
C LEU A 70 18.41 8.63 5.99
N GLU A 71 17.57 7.61 5.86
CA GLU A 71 16.72 7.11 6.95
C GLU A 71 17.50 6.22 7.92
N TYR A 72 18.30 5.27 7.41
CA TYR A 72 18.94 4.22 8.23
C TYR A 72 20.45 4.43 8.45
N GLY A 73 21.09 5.29 7.66
CA GLY A 73 22.54 5.53 7.68
C GLY A 73 23.35 4.55 6.80
N ILE A 74 24.46 5.04 6.24
CA ILE A 74 25.29 4.29 5.26
C ILE A 74 25.96 3.03 5.83
N ASN A 75 26.26 3.04 7.13
CA ASN A 75 26.90 1.90 7.80
C ASN A 75 25.91 0.77 8.08
N ASN A 76 24.63 1.11 8.16
CA ASN A 76 23.58 0.21 8.61
C ASN A 76 22.87 -0.52 7.47
N VAL A 77 22.84 0.08 6.27
CA VAL A 77 22.37 -0.60 5.06
C VAL A 77 23.27 -1.78 4.65
N SER A 78 22.76 -2.68 3.80
CA SER A 78 23.54 -3.78 3.24
C SER A 78 24.68 -3.29 2.34
N ALA A 79 25.64 -4.18 2.06
CA ALA A 79 26.71 -3.90 1.10
C ALA A 79 26.17 -3.54 -0.28
N LYS A 80 25.16 -4.27 -0.78
CA LYS A 80 24.52 -4.01 -2.08
C LYS A 80 23.92 -2.60 -2.13
N THR A 81 23.19 -2.21 -1.08
CA THR A 81 22.60 -0.86 -1.01
C THR A 81 23.65 0.23 -0.93
N ARG A 82 24.75 -0.02 -0.20
CA ARG A 82 25.89 0.91 -0.14
C ARG A 82 26.56 1.08 -1.51
N ASP A 83 26.74 0.00 -2.25
CA ASP A 83 27.32 0.04 -3.60
C ASP A 83 26.40 0.75 -4.60
N LEU A 84 25.08 0.51 -4.51
CA LEU A 84 24.10 1.24 -5.31
C LEU A 84 24.13 2.75 -5.02
N PHE A 85 24.26 3.13 -3.75
CA PHE A 85 24.38 4.53 -3.34
C PHE A 85 25.67 5.16 -3.87
N ASN A 86 26.82 4.49 -3.71
CA ASN A 86 28.12 5.00 -4.15
C ASN A 86 28.23 5.10 -5.68
N SER A 87 27.60 4.17 -6.41
CA SER A 87 27.55 4.18 -7.88
C SER A 87 26.50 5.14 -8.46
N GLY A 88 25.76 5.86 -7.61
CA GLY A 88 24.73 6.82 -8.04
C GLY A 88 23.52 6.17 -8.73
N LYS A 89 23.35 4.86 -8.59
CA LYS A 89 22.22 4.14 -9.19
C LYS A 89 20.93 4.42 -8.42
N THR A 90 19.81 4.44 -9.14
CA THR A 90 18.49 4.75 -8.59
C THR A 90 17.59 3.52 -8.43
N ALA A 91 18.14 2.31 -8.58
CA ALA A 91 17.39 1.07 -8.44
C ALA A 91 16.70 0.99 -7.07
N ALA A 92 15.39 0.69 -7.07
CA ALA A 92 14.60 0.62 -5.86
C ALA A 92 15.07 -0.52 -4.96
N ILE A 93 15.09 -0.27 -3.66
CA ILE A 93 15.40 -1.25 -2.62
C ILE A 93 14.13 -1.52 -1.84
N LYS A 94 13.82 -2.81 -1.68
CA LYS A 94 12.68 -3.28 -0.89
C LYS A 94 13.05 -3.41 0.57
N ILE A 95 12.27 -2.78 1.42
CA ILE A 95 12.39 -2.84 2.87
C ILE A 95 11.06 -3.34 3.44
N LEU A 96 11.11 -4.44 4.16
CA LEU A 96 9.99 -4.96 4.91
C LEU A 96 9.95 -4.29 6.28
N HIS A 97 8.82 -3.67 6.61
CA HIS A 97 8.52 -3.19 7.96
C HIS A 97 7.56 -4.17 8.62
N ALA A 98 8.08 -4.97 9.54
CA ALA A 98 7.33 -5.91 10.35
C ALA A 98 6.89 -5.27 11.67
N ILE A 99 5.59 -5.31 11.94
CA ILE A 99 4.97 -4.86 13.18
C ILE A 99 4.12 -6.01 13.71
N GLU A 100 4.50 -6.58 14.84
CA GLU A 100 3.86 -7.78 15.39
C GLU A 100 4.00 -7.79 16.92
N PRO A 101 3.09 -8.44 17.66
CA PRO A 101 3.22 -8.58 19.09
C PRO A 101 4.43 -9.46 19.45
N ARG A 102 5.19 -9.05 20.47
CA ARG A 102 6.28 -9.85 21.04
C ARG A 102 5.72 -10.83 22.06
N LEU A 103 6.03 -12.11 21.90
CA LEU A 103 5.66 -13.14 22.87
C LEU A 103 6.57 -13.13 24.12
N ASP A 104 7.76 -12.55 24.00
CA ASP A 104 8.82 -12.52 25.00
C ASP A 104 9.01 -11.14 25.66
N ALA A 105 8.07 -10.21 25.45
CA ALA A 105 8.12 -8.88 26.06
C ALA A 105 8.11 -8.98 27.60
N ASP A 106 9.10 -8.33 28.23
CA ASP A 106 9.22 -8.26 29.67
C ASP A 106 8.75 -6.88 30.15
N PRO A 107 7.54 -6.76 30.74
CA PRO A 107 6.93 -5.47 31.10
C PRO A 107 7.69 -4.73 32.22
N LEU A 108 8.68 -5.37 32.84
CA LEU A 108 9.51 -4.77 33.89
C LEU A 108 10.80 -4.14 33.35
N LYS A 109 11.14 -4.37 32.07
CA LYS A 109 12.35 -3.83 31.44
C LYS A 109 12.03 -2.61 30.59
N PHE A 110 12.91 -1.61 30.67
CA PHE A 110 12.82 -0.41 29.87
C PHE A 110 13.81 -0.50 28.71
N GLY A 111 13.31 -0.77 27.51
CA GLY A 111 14.11 -0.84 26.30
C GLY A 111 13.25 -0.96 25.04
N ASN A 112 13.75 -0.44 23.92
CA ASN A 112 13.05 -0.53 22.62
C ASN A 112 12.77 -1.98 22.18
N LYS A 113 13.46 -2.96 22.78
CA LYS A 113 13.28 -4.39 22.51
C LYS A 113 12.33 -5.07 23.50
N ASP A 114 12.01 -4.42 24.61
CA ASP A 114 11.14 -4.98 25.65
C ASP A 114 9.69 -4.48 25.52
N MET A 115 9.45 -3.54 24.60
CA MET A 115 8.11 -3.05 24.26
C MET A 115 7.23 -4.16 23.66
N PRO A 116 5.91 -4.15 23.95
CA PRO A 116 5.00 -5.24 23.59
C PRO A 116 4.81 -5.44 22.09
N ILE A 117 4.91 -4.37 21.29
CA ILE A 117 4.82 -4.46 19.83
C ILE A 117 6.21 -4.29 19.24
N ALA A 118 6.69 -5.27 18.47
CA ALA A 118 7.92 -5.16 17.71
C ALA A 118 7.74 -4.26 16.49
N SER A 119 8.81 -3.57 16.11
CA SER A 119 8.90 -2.81 14.86
C SER A 119 10.26 -3.04 14.22
N ILE A 120 10.32 -3.93 13.25
CA ILE A 120 11.55 -4.39 12.63
C ILE A 120 11.57 -3.98 11.16
N HIS A 121 12.62 -3.26 10.77
CA HIS A 121 12.87 -2.89 9.38
C HIS A 121 13.94 -3.81 8.82
N ILE A 122 13.61 -4.56 7.77
CA ILE A 122 14.49 -5.56 7.15
C ILE A 122 14.69 -5.20 5.70
N GLU A 123 15.95 -5.12 5.26
CA GLU A 123 16.27 -5.03 3.84
C GLU A 123 16.12 -6.41 3.20
N VAL A 124 15.18 -6.57 2.27
CA VAL A 124 14.78 -7.88 1.73
C VAL A 124 15.94 -8.57 0.98
N VAL A 125 16.64 -7.82 0.12
CA VAL A 125 17.71 -8.37 -0.75
C VAL A 125 19.02 -8.62 0.00
N GLY A 126 19.24 -7.85 1.06
CA GLY A 126 20.43 -7.94 1.91
C GLY A 126 20.23 -8.80 3.16
N GLU A 127 19.00 -9.27 3.41
CA GLU A 127 18.57 -10.01 4.61
C GLU A 127 19.09 -9.38 5.91
N LYS A 128 19.11 -8.05 5.95
CA LYS A 128 19.74 -7.29 7.03
C LYS A 128 18.70 -6.49 7.79
N ILE A 129 18.67 -6.63 9.10
CA ILE A 129 17.90 -5.78 9.99
C ILE A 129 18.53 -4.38 9.98
N LEU A 130 17.78 -3.40 9.49
CA LEU A 130 18.17 -2.00 9.42
C LEU A 130 17.80 -1.26 10.70
N ARG A 131 16.65 -1.57 11.30
CA ARG A 131 16.21 -0.90 12.52
C ARG A 131 15.34 -1.86 13.31
N GLU A 132 15.65 -2.01 14.59
CA GLU A 132 14.84 -2.77 15.53
C GLU A 132 14.37 -1.80 16.61
N SER A 133 13.07 -1.66 16.73
CA SER A 133 12.39 -0.82 17.71
C SER A 133 11.17 -1.56 18.24
N GLY A 134 10.42 -0.91 19.11
CA GLY A 134 9.07 -1.33 19.47
C GLY A 134 8.15 -0.14 19.68
N PHE A 135 6.91 -0.45 20.01
CA PHE A 135 5.86 0.48 20.39
C PHE A 135 5.08 -0.08 21.59
N GLU A 136 4.57 0.82 22.44
CA GLU A 136 3.69 0.46 23.56
C GLU A 136 2.29 0.04 23.08
N GLU A 137 1.82 0.64 21.98
CA GLU A 137 0.54 0.36 21.35
C GLU A 137 0.73 0.20 19.84
N MET A 138 -0.23 -0.46 19.18
CA MET A 138 -0.19 -0.66 17.73
C MET A 138 -0.13 0.70 17.00
N PRO A 139 0.96 1.03 16.29
CA PRO A 139 1.12 2.35 15.65
C PRO A 139 0.26 2.52 14.39
N VAL A 140 -0.31 1.42 13.86
CA VAL A 140 -1.09 1.42 12.62
C VAL A 140 -2.51 0.95 12.89
N LEU A 141 -3.47 1.85 12.69
CA LEU A 141 -4.88 1.55 12.78
C LEU A 141 -5.34 1.02 11.43
N VAL A 142 -5.46 -0.31 11.30
CA VAL A 142 -6.00 -0.96 10.11
C VAL A 142 -7.50 -1.12 10.26
N SER A 143 -8.26 -0.60 9.29
CA SER A 143 -9.69 -0.82 9.22
C SER A 143 -10.03 -1.80 8.11
N ARG A 144 -11.21 -2.43 8.26
CA ARG A 144 -11.82 -3.30 7.26
C ARG A 144 -13.26 -2.82 7.08
N PHE A 145 -13.65 -2.43 5.87
CA PHE A 145 -14.96 -1.82 5.61
C PHE A 145 -16.12 -2.79 5.88
N SER A 146 -15.99 -4.02 5.38
CA SER A 146 -16.86 -5.14 5.72
C SER A 146 -16.04 -6.43 5.72
N LYS A 147 -16.36 -7.41 6.57
CA LYS A 147 -15.61 -8.67 6.71
C LYS A 147 -16.59 -9.84 6.50
N ALA A 148 -16.27 -10.78 5.61
CA ALA A 148 -17.01 -12.04 5.54
C ALA A 148 -16.47 -13.05 6.57
N LEU A 149 -17.25 -14.07 6.89
CA LEU A 149 -16.86 -15.10 7.85
C LEU A 149 -15.57 -15.80 7.38
N GLY A 150 -14.53 -15.79 8.24
CA GLY A 150 -13.24 -16.44 7.97
C GLY A 150 -12.28 -15.66 7.07
N GLU A 151 -12.63 -14.46 6.60
CA GLU A 151 -11.71 -13.63 5.80
C GLU A 151 -10.90 -12.69 6.68
N ILE A 152 -9.57 -12.64 6.52
CA ILE A 152 -8.71 -11.71 7.27
C ILE A 152 -8.87 -10.27 6.75
N TYR A 153 -8.95 -10.13 5.42
CA TYR A 153 -9.07 -8.85 4.72
C TYR A 153 -10.53 -8.38 4.61
N GLY A 154 -10.72 -7.07 4.50
CA GLY A 154 -12.02 -6.46 4.28
C GLY A 154 -12.42 -6.38 2.81
N ARG A 155 -13.73 -6.30 2.55
CA ARG A 155 -14.34 -6.03 1.24
C ARG A 155 -14.89 -4.62 1.15
N SER A 156 -14.77 -4.02 -0.02
CA SER A 156 -15.14 -2.62 -0.27
C SER A 156 -16.52 -2.46 -0.90
N PRO A 157 -17.15 -1.29 -0.79
CA PRO A 157 -18.33 -0.97 -1.57
C PRO A 157 -18.01 -0.93 -3.08
N GLY A 158 -16.79 -0.52 -3.46
CA GLY A 158 -16.34 -0.56 -4.86
C GLY A 158 -16.29 -1.98 -5.43
N MET A 159 -15.92 -2.97 -4.62
CA MET A 159 -15.95 -4.39 -5.01
C MET A 159 -17.38 -4.89 -5.19
N ALA A 160 -18.31 -4.43 -4.34
CA ALA A 160 -19.72 -4.79 -4.47
C ALA A 160 -20.35 -4.20 -5.76
N ALA A 161 -19.97 -2.98 -6.13
CA ALA A 161 -20.46 -2.32 -7.35
C ALA A 161 -19.65 -2.66 -8.62
N LEU A 162 -18.62 -3.51 -8.53
CA LEU A 162 -17.68 -3.74 -9.63
C LEU A 162 -18.34 -4.37 -10.85
N SER A 163 -19.31 -5.28 -10.65
CA SER A 163 -20.08 -5.90 -11.74
C SER A 163 -20.82 -4.84 -12.56
N ASP A 164 -21.52 -3.95 -11.86
CA ASP A 164 -22.36 -2.91 -12.46
C ASP A 164 -21.49 -1.89 -13.21
N ILE A 165 -20.30 -1.57 -12.66
CA ILE A 165 -19.32 -0.69 -13.31
C ILE A 165 -18.82 -1.32 -14.63
N ILE A 166 -18.50 -2.62 -14.64
CA ILE A 166 -18.03 -3.32 -15.84
C ILE A 166 -19.13 -3.35 -16.90
N GLU A 167 -20.37 -3.67 -16.52
CA GLU A 167 -21.51 -3.66 -17.43
C GLU A 167 -21.77 -2.27 -18.01
N LEU A 168 -21.78 -1.24 -17.16
CA LEU A 168 -21.99 0.15 -17.58
C LEU A 168 -20.91 0.62 -18.55
N ASN A 169 -19.65 0.25 -18.33
CA ASN A 169 -18.55 0.57 -19.23
C ASN A 169 -18.74 -0.07 -20.61
N ALA A 170 -19.14 -1.35 -20.67
CA ALA A 170 -19.42 -2.04 -21.93
C ALA A 170 -20.58 -1.40 -22.70
N ILE A 171 -21.63 -0.97 -22.00
CA ILE A 171 -22.75 -0.22 -22.60
C ILE A 171 -22.26 1.10 -23.18
N TRP A 172 -21.45 1.87 -22.44
CA TRP A 172 -20.91 3.15 -22.92
C TRP A 172 -20.00 3.01 -24.14
N GLU A 173 -19.20 1.95 -24.21
CA GLU A 173 -18.40 1.64 -25.40
C GLU A 173 -19.29 1.36 -26.61
N ALA A 174 -20.34 0.55 -26.45
CA ALA A 174 -21.29 0.25 -27.51
C ALA A 174 -22.09 1.49 -27.97
N VAL A 175 -22.50 2.33 -27.03
CA VAL A 175 -23.21 3.60 -27.31
C VAL A 175 -22.29 4.56 -28.07
N THR A 176 -21.03 4.71 -27.62
CA THR A 176 -20.06 5.56 -28.30
C THR A 176 -19.85 5.10 -29.74
N LEU A 177 -19.65 3.80 -29.97
CA LEU A 177 -19.51 3.24 -31.32
C LEU A 177 -20.77 3.45 -32.18
N ALA A 178 -21.96 3.34 -31.60
CA ALA A 178 -23.21 3.61 -32.31
C ALA A 178 -23.36 5.08 -32.69
N ILE A 179 -22.94 6.01 -31.82
CA ILE A 179 -22.91 7.44 -32.10
C ILE A 179 -21.89 7.74 -33.22
N GLU A 180 -20.70 7.15 -33.17
CA GLU A 180 -19.67 7.29 -34.21
C GLU A 180 -20.19 6.83 -35.58
N LYS A 181 -20.82 5.64 -35.65
CA LYS A 181 -21.45 5.14 -36.89
C LYS A 181 -22.64 5.98 -37.36
N ASN A 182 -23.26 6.74 -36.47
CA ASN A 182 -24.35 7.66 -36.84
C ASN A 182 -23.79 8.96 -37.44
N LEU A 183 -22.70 9.46 -36.87
CA LEU A 183 -22.01 10.68 -37.34
C LEU A 183 -21.23 10.44 -38.64
N ASP A 184 -20.54 9.31 -38.74
CA ASP A 184 -19.80 8.87 -39.94
C ASP A 184 -20.29 7.48 -40.36
N PRO A 185 -21.44 7.41 -41.05
CA PRO A 185 -21.96 6.14 -41.51
C PRO A 185 -20.97 5.51 -42.48
N PRO A 186 -20.67 4.20 -42.36
CA PRO A 186 -19.79 3.52 -43.30
C PRO A 186 -20.40 3.62 -44.69
N LEU A 187 -19.87 4.53 -45.50
CA LEU A 187 -20.19 4.65 -46.90
C LEU A 187 -19.72 3.36 -47.55
N GLY A 188 -20.65 2.50 -47.93
CA GLY A 188 -20.35 1.35 -48.75
C GLY A 188 -19.62 1.85 -50.00
N VAL A 189 -18.35 1.49 -50.15
CA VAL A 189 -17.68 1.62 -51.45
C VAL A 189 -18.41 0.63 -52.34
N LEU A 190 -19.37 1.12 -53.12
CA LEU A 190 -19.95 0.36 -54.21
C LEU A 190 -18.80 0.00 -55.15
N SER A 191 -18.50 -1.30 -55.27
CA SER A 191 -17.56 -1.76 -56.28
C SER A 191 -18.12 -1.39 -57.65
N ASP A 192 -17.35 -0.65 -58.44
CA ASP A 192 -17.69 -0.14 -59.78
C ASP A 192 -18.04 -1.26 -60.80
N SER A 193 -17.96 -2.52 -60.38
CA SER A 193 -18.38 -3.70 -61.14
C SER A 193 -19.90 -3.90 -61.24
N ASP A 194 -20.71 -3.18 -60.44
CA ASP A 194 -22.19 -3.29 -60.47
C ASP A 194 -22.89 -2.14 -61.24
N LEU A 195 -22.14 -1.20 -61.82
CA LEU A 195 -22.66 -0.06 -62.60
C LEU A 195 -22.41 -0.15 -64.13
N GLY A 196 -21.91 -1.28 -64.62
CA GLY A 196 -21.72 -1.53 -66.05
C GLY A 196 -23.00 -2.00 -66.76
N LEU A 197 -23.80 -1.05 -67.24
CA LEU A 197 -24.72 -1.23 -68.38
C LEU A 197 -24.00 -0.95 -69.70
#